data_AF-A0A3M1MVU9-F1
#
_entry.id   AF-A0A3M1MVU9-F1
#
_cell.length_a   1.000
_cell.length_b   1.000
_cell.length_c   1.000
_cell.angle_alpha   90.00
_cell.angle_beta   90.00
_cell.angle_gamma   90.00
#
_symmetry.space_group_name_H-M   'P 1'
#
loop_
_entity.id
_entity.type
_entity.pdbx_description
1 polymer ?
#
loop_
_entity_poly.entity_id
_entity_poly.type
_entity_poly.pdbx_seq_one_letter_code
_entity_poly.pdbx_strand_id
1 'polypeptide(L)' 'DLDQIPDLLPDFDWALNEECFTYGECSLLTPFVQTNKAVFGVEYDLNTADFCPQANAMNFDFLKKHWALDAWRAACR' A
#
# COMPACT_ATOMS: atom_id res chain seq x y z
N ASP A 1 -0.88 9.97 -10.37
CA ASP A 1 -0.07 8.73 -10.25
C ASP A 1 -0.93 7.47 -10.23
N LEU A 2 -1.86 7.32 -9.27
CA LEU A 2 -2.74 6.13 -9.23
C LEU A 2 -3.67 6.00 -10.45
N ASP A 3 -3.99 7.11 -11.12
CA ASP A 3 -4.77 7.17 -12.34
C ASP A 3 -4.06 6.57 -13.56
N GLN A 4 -2.73 6.42 -13.52
CA GLN A 4 -1.94 5.81 -14.60
C GLN A 4 -1.92 4.29 -14.54
N ILE A 5 -2.43 3.68 -13.44
CA ILE A 5 -2.41 2.23 -13.24
C ILE A 5 -3.02 1.47 -14.42
N PRO A 6 -4.17 1.85 -15.02
CA PRO A 6 -4.72 1.11 -16.15
C PRO A 6 -3.78 1.01 -17.36
N ASP A 7 -2.98 2.05 -17.60
CA ASP A 7 -2.08 2.12 -18.75
C ASP A 7 -0.73 1.45 -18.47
N LEU A 8 -0.22 1.61 -17.25
CA LEU A 8 1.13 1.18 -16.87
C LEU A 8 1.19 -0.16 -16.13
N LEU A 9 0.05 -0.71 -15.67
CA LEU A 9 0.00 -1.97 -14.94
C LEU A 9 0.79 -3.10 -15.61
N PRO A 10 0.76 -3.29 -16.95
CA PRO A 10 1.54 -4.35 -17.60
C PRO A 10 3.05 -4.22 -17.41
N ASP A 11 3.56 -2.99 -17.27
CA ASP A 11 4.99 -2.66 -17.29
C ASP A 11 5.68 -2.74 -15.92
N PHE A 12 4.91 -2.81 -14.82
CA PHE A 12 5.44 -2.86 -13.45
C PHE A 12 5.24 -4.23 -12.81
N ASP A 13 6.19 -4.68 -11.98
CA ASP A 13 6.10 -5.95 -11.25
C ASP A 13 5.27 -5.84 -9.95
N TRP A 14 5.16 -4.64 -9.40
CA TRP A 14 4.50 -4.33 -8.13
C TRP A 14 4.23 -2.82 -8.01
N ALA A 15 3.43 -2.41 -7.03
CA ALA A 15 3.23 -1.01 -6.65
C ALA A 15 3.78 -0.74 -5.25
N LEU A 16 4.36 0.46 -5.04
CA LEU A 16 4.60 1.04 -3.73
C LEU A 16 3.74 2.28 -3.62
N ASN A 17 2.90 2.37 -2.59
CA ASN A 17 2.10 3.56 -2.33
C ASN A 17 2.30 4.06 -0.89
N GLU A 18 2.30 5.37 -0.75
CA GLU A 18 2.30 6.05 0.55
C GLU A 18 0.87 6.55 0.82
N GLU A 19 0.37 6.21 2.01
CA GLU A 19 -0.81 6.82 2.62
C GLU A 19 -2.18 6.57 1.96
N CYS A 20 -2.37 5.50 1.16
CA CYS A 20 -3.69 5.27 0.57
C CYS A 20 -4.82 5.09 1.59
N PHE A 21 -4.56 4.63 2.82
CA PHE A 21 -5.62 4.53 3.84
C PHE A 21 -5.95 5.91 4.39
N THR A 22 -4.94 6.75 4.59
CA THR A 22 -5.11 8.14 5.01
C THR A 22 -5.95 8.93 3.99
N TYR A 23 -5.72 8.71 2.69
CA TYR A 23 -6.44 9.44 1.63
C TYR A 23 -7.69 8.71 1.09
N GLY A 24 -7.92 7.46 1.49
CA GLY A 24 -9.08 6.67 1.02
C GLY A 24 -8.94 6.19 -0.44
N GLU A 25 -7.72 5.97 -0.91
CA GLU A 25 -7.40 5.68 -2.31
C GLU A 25 -6.97 4.21 -2.57
N CYS A 26 -6.94 3.37 -1.53
CA CYS A 26 -6.38 2.01 -1.64
C CYS A 26 -7.08 1.12 -2.68
N SER A 27 -8.35 1.38 -2.97
CA SER A 27 -9.10 0.62 -3.98
C SER A 27 -8.47 0.72 -5.38
N LEU A 28 -7.80 1.83 -5.69
CA LEU A 28 -7.14 2.07 -6.97
C LEU A 28 -5.94 1.13 -7.20
N LEU A 29 -5.37 0.57 -6.13
CA LEU A 29 -4.22 -0.34 -6.19
C LEU A 29 -4.62 -1.81 -6.38
N THR A 30 -5.91 -2.15 -6.22
CA THR A 30 -6.39 -3.53 -6.33
C THR A 30 -6.11 -4.24 -7.69
N PRO A 31 -5.95 -3.55 -8.84
CA PRO A 31 -5.56 -4.20 -10.09
C PRO A 31 -4.22 -4.96 -10.00
N PHE A 32 -3.26 -4.51 -9.18
CA PHE A 32 -1.99 -5.22 -9.00
C PHE A 32 -2.22 -6.60 -8.38
N VAL A 33 -2.88 -6.69 -7.23
CA VAL A 33 -3.14 -8.00 -6.60
C VAL A 33 -4.06 -8.90 -7.41
N GLN A 34 -5.02 -8.32 -8.15
CA GLN A 34 -5.89 -9.07 -9.07
C GLN A 34 -5.12 -9.67 -10.25
N THR A 35 -4.00 -9.08 -10.62
CA THR A 35 -3.07 -9.58 -11.66
C THR A 35 -1.86 -10.30 -11.07
N ASN A 36 -1.95 -10.72 -9.80
CA ASN A 36 -0.90 -11.45 -9.07
C ASN A 36 0.42 -10.67 -8.93
N LYS A 37 0.32 -9.35 -8.81
CA LYS A 37 1.42 -8.41 -8.56
C LYS A 37 1.31 -7.86 -7.13
N ALA A 38 2.46 -7.66 -6.48
CA ALA A 38 2.48 -7.20 -5.10
C ALA A 38 2.08 -5.72 -4.97
N VAL A 39 1.50 -5.36 -3.83
CA VAL A 39 1.31 -3.97 -3.42
C VAL A 39 1.98 -3.80 -2.06
N PHE A 40 3.05 -3.02 -2.05
CA PHE A 40 3.69 -2.53 -0.84
C PHE A 40 3.11 -1.18 -0.48
N GLY A 41 3.00 -0.88 0.82
CA GLY A 41 2.61 0.46 1.22
C GLY A 41 3.10 0.89 2.57
N VAL A 42 2.98 2.20 2.80
CA VAL A 42 3.44 2.85 4.02
C VAL A 42 2.37 3.79 4.54
N GLU A 43 2.08 3.71 5.82
CA GLU A 43 1.31 4.73 6.57
C GLU A 43 2.21 5.39 7.60
N TYR A 44 2.06 6.71 7.79
CA TYR A 44 2.89 7.48 8.72
C TYR A 44 2.15 7.76 10.04
N ASP A 45 0.92 8.23 9.95
CA ASP A 45 0.22 8.77 11.12
C ASP A 45 -0.80 7.78 11.73
N LEU A 46 -1.48 6.98 10.91
CA LEU A 46 -2.51 6.01 11.37
C LEU A 46 -1.94 4.94 12.31
N ASN A 47 -2.72 4.47 13.30
CA ASN A 47 -2.30 3.32 14.10
C ASN A 47 -2.43 2.05 13.28
N THR A 48 -1.54 1.08 13.50
CA THR A 48 -1.57 -0.20 12.78
C THR A 48 -2.91 -0.94 12.95
N ALA A 49 -3.56 -0.79 14.10
CA ALA A 49 -4.90 -1.36 14.34
C ALA A 49 -5.98 -0.77 13.42
N ASP A 50 -5.80 0.46 12.93
CA ASP A 50 -6.78 1.16 12.11
C ASP A 50 -6.72 0.73 10.63
N PHE A 51 -5.54 0.36 10.12
CA PHE A 51 -5.37 0.04 8.69
C PHE A 51 -4.88 -1.38 8.39
N CYS A 52 -4.09 -2.02 9.26
CA CYS A 52 -3.52 -3.35 8.95
C CYS A 52 -4.58 -4.43 8.68
N PRO A 53 -5.73 -4.51 9.38
CA PRO A 53 -6.76 -5.48 9.04
C PRO A 53 -7.28 -5.34 7.61
N GLN A 54 -7.45 -4.09 7.14
CA GLN A 54 -7.90 -3.82 5.78
C GLN A 54 -6.80 -4.10 4.75
N ALA A 55 -5.56 -3.68 5.01
CA ALA A 55 -4.42 -3.97 4.15
C ALA A 55 -4.24 -5.48 3.94
N ASN A 56 -4.25 -6.26 5.03
CA ASN A 56 -4.12 -7.71 4.96
C ASN A 56 -5.29 -8.36 4.20
N ALA A 57 -6.52 -7.85 4.38
CA ALA A 57 -7.70 -8.33 3.64
C ALA A 57 -7.64 -8.02 2.13
N MET A 58 -6.99 -6.92 1.74
CA MET A 58 -6.73 -6.55 0.34
C MET A 58 -5.53 -7.29 -0.26
N ASN A 59 -4.84 -8.14 0.52
CA ASN A 59 -3.59 -8.78 0.17
C ASN A 59 -2.43 -7.80 -0.10
N PHE A 60 -2.42 -6.67 0.61
CA PHE A 60 -1.34 -5.69 0.55
C PHE A 60 -0.34 -5.89 1.70
N ASP A 61 0.92 -5.54 1.46
CA ASP A 61 2.02 -5.61 2.43
C ASP A 61 2.39 -4.22 2.91
N PHE A 62 1.81 -3.81 4.04
CA PHE A 62 1.98 -2.46 4.58
C PHE A 62 2.91 -2.39 5.80
N LEU A 63 3.62 -1.27 5.91
CA LEU A 63 4.40 -0.87 7.08
C LEU A 63 3.84 0.43 7.69
N LYS A 64 3.86 0.55 9.02
CA LYS A 64 3.92 1.87 9.66
C LYS A 64 5.37 2.33 9.71
N LYS A 65 5.62 3.58 9.33
CA LYS A 65 6.94 4.21 9.31
C LYS A 65 6.91 5.58 9.98
N HIS A 66 8.08 6.08 10.36
CA HIS A 66 8.25 7.51 10.60
C HIS A 66 8.40 8.25 9.27
N TRP A 67 7.99 9.52 9.22
CA TRP A 67 8.20 10.42 8.08
C TRP A 67 9.67 10.52 7.62
N ALA A 68 10.62 10.40 8.55
CA ALA A 68 12.06 10.42 8.22
C ALA A 68 12.55 9.15 7.49
N LEU A 69 11.68 8.14 7.36
CA LEU A 69 12.00 6.84 6.75
C LEU A 69 13.26 6.17 7.33
N ASP A 70 13.48 6.37 8.63
CA ASP A 70 14.58 5.76 9.37
C ASP A 70 14.43 4.22 9.50
N ALA A 71 15.28 3.57 10.30
CA ALA A 71 15.26 2.11 10.44
C ALA A 71 14.00 1.55 11.13
N TRP A 72 13.25 2.35 11.88
CA TRP A 72 12.06 1.91 12.60
C TRP A 72 10.94 1.50 11.64
N ARG A 73 10.25 0.40 11.95
CA ARG A 73 9.07 -0.07 11.20
C ARG A 73 8.18 -0.91 12.09
N ALA A 74 6.88 -0.91 11.80
CA ALA A 74 5.94 -1.92 12.27
C ALA A 74 5.23 -2.55 11.06
N ALA A 75 5.34 -3.86 10.87
CA ALA A 75 4.74 -4.56 9.74
C ALA A 75 3.34 -5.08 10.05
N CYS A 76 2.45 -5.06 9.05
CA CYS A 76 1.12 -5.66 9.18
C CYS A 76 1.13 -7.19 9.09
N ARG A 77 2.09 -7.79 8.37
CA ARG A 77 2.34 -9.23 8.26
C ARG A 77 3.79 -9.53 7.88
#